data_AF-A0A3C0IEW0-F1
#
_entry.id   AF-A0A3C0IEW0-F1
#
_cell.length_a   1.000
_cell.length_b   1.000
_cell.length_c   1.000
_cell.angle_alpha   90.00
_cell.angle_beta   90.00
_cell.angle_gamma   90.00
#
_symmetry.space_group_name_H-M   'P 1'
#
loop_
_entity.id
_entity.type
_entity.pdbx_description
1 polymer ?
#
loop_
_entity_poly.entity_id
_entity_poly.type
_entity_poly.pdbx_seq_one_letter_code
_entity_poly.pdbx_strand_id
1 'polypeptide(L)'
;MKQQELLEKVAGLSKLSTDLTFRNELIANPKKVLKQEFSDLQIADELNIVVHENTDREMHIILIPDEQMVFNASLDEKVEAVLDKAVADTQFKKLVMADPKGTLSKELPDFYIPNDFKIHFYENSTNEVHLLLPPLQTENGELSETELQSVAGGRGRGPHIGRPRGGGAPKCRSQHFRTR
;
A
#
# COMPACT_ATOMS: atom_id res chain seq x y z
N MET A 1 20.72 16.73 12.05
CA MET A 1 19.72 17.22 11.07
C MET A 1 18.34 16.71 11.44
N LYS A 2 17.27 17.34 10.94
CA LYS A 2 15.92 16.78 11.10
C LYS A 2 15.72 15.78 9.96
N GLN A 3 15.52 14.51 10.31
CA GLN A 3 15.13 13.43 9.40
C GLN A 3 14.05 13.87 8.38
N GLN A 4 13.16 14.76 8.80
CA GLN A 4 12.12 15.38 7.97
C GLN A 4 12.63 16.05 6.70
N GLU A 5 13.69 16.84 6.80
CA GLU A 5 14.23 17.59 5.65
C GLU A 5 14.76 16.64 4.57
N LEU A 6 15.35 15.52 5.00
CA LEU A 6 15.78 14.47 4.09
C LEU A 6 14.58 13.83 3.38
N LEU A 7 13.54 13.46 4.12
CA LEU A 7 12.33 12.85 3.58
C LEU A 7 11.65 13.77 2.56
N GLU A 8 11.48 15.06 2.88
CA GLU A 8 10.86 16.05 2.00
C GLU A 8 11.66 16.26 0.71
N LYS A 9 12.98 16.41 0.81
CA LYS A 9 13.85 16.60 -0.37
C LYS A 9 13.85 15.38 -1.27
N VAL A 10 13.94 14.18 -0.68
CA VAL A 10 13.91 12.93 -1.45
C VAL A 10 12.54 12.76 -2.11
N ALA A 11 11.43 12.97 -1.40
CA ALA A 11 10.08 12.86 -1.95
C ALA A 11 9.84 13.80 -3.15
N GLY A 12 10.53 14.95 -3.21
CA GLY A 12 10.44 15.90 -4.32
C GLY A 12 11.22 15.51 -5.59
N LEU A 13 12.01 14.42 -5.57
CA LEU A 13 12.81 14.01 -6.73
C LEU A 13 11.96 13.27 -7.77
N SER A 14 11.64 13.94 -8.87
CA SER A 14 10.92 13.33 -10.01
C SER A 14 11.65 12.13 -10.61
N LYS A 15 12.99 12.17 -10.61
CA LYS A 15 13.85 11.09 -11.10
C LYS A 15 13.72 9.79 -10.31
N LEU A 16 13.18 9.84 -9.09
CA LEU A 16 12.83 8.61 -8.38
C LEU A 16 11.84 7.79 -9.17
N SER A 17 10.94 8.40 -9.96
CA SER A 17 9.95 7.71 -10.75
C SER A 17 10.37 7.45 -12.20
N THR A 18 11.38 8.16 -12.71
CA THR A 18 11.71 8.13 -14.16
C THR A 18 13.10 7.59 -14.49
N ASP A 19 14.02 7.50 -13.52
CA ASP A 19 15.40 7.08 -13.75
C ASP A 19 15.72 5.76 -13.02
N LEU A 20 15.70 4.66 -13.77
CA LEU A 20 16.02 3.32 -13.26
C LEU A 20 17.46 3.22 -12.72
N THR A 21 18.41 3.92 -13.35
CA THR A 21 19.83 3.87 -12.94
C THR A 21 19.98 4.53 -11.59
N PHE A 22 19.40 5.73 -11.45
CA PHE A 22 19.40 6.44 -10.18
C PHE A 22 18.75 5.64 -9.06
N ARG A 23 17.60 4.99 -9.33
CA ARG A 23 16.92 4.13 -8.34
C ARG A 23 17.81 2.98 -7.87
N ASN A 24 18.40 2.24 -8.80
CA ASN A 24 19.28 1.11 -8.48
C ASN A 24 20.51 1.56 -7.68
N GLU A 25 21.11 2.70 -8.04
CA GLU A 25 22.22 3.26 -7.28
C GLU A 25 21.80 3.72 -5.88
N LEU A 26 20.61 4.34 -5.76
CA LEU A 26 20.07 4.81 -4.49
C LEU A 26 19.76 3.64 -3.55
N ILE A 27 19.24 2.52 -4.07
CA ILE A 27 19.04 1.29 -3.29
C ILE A 27 20.37 0.72 -2.82
N ALA A 28 21.38 0.67 -3.71
CA ALA A 28 22.67 0.05 -3.39
C ALA A 28 23.54 0.92 -2.45
N ASN A 29 23.54 2.24 -2.61
CA ASN A 29 24.44 3.15 -1.91
C ASN A 29 23.74 4.48 -1.52
N PRO A 30 22.69 4.44 -0.67
CA PRO A 30 21.81 5.59 -0.45
C PRO A 30 22.55 6.83 0.02
N LYS A 31 23.40 6.71 1.04
CA LYS A 31 24.19 7.83 1.56
C LYS A 31 25.05 8.50 0.50
N LYS A 32 25.72 7.71 -0.34
CA LYS A 32 26.61 8.21 -1.37
C LYS A 32 25.81 9.01 -2.40
N VAL A 33 24.74 8.41 -2.90
CA VAL A 33 23.88 9.01 -3.93
C VAL A 33 23.22 10.28 -3.41
N LEU A 34 22.70 10.27 -2.18
CA LEU A 34 22.04 11.44 -1.59
C LEU A 34 23.03 12.59 -1.30
N LYS A 35 24.26 12.29 -0.83
CA LYS A 35 25.31 13.31 -0.66
C LYS A 35 25.77 13.92 -2.00
N GLN A 36 25.74 13.14 -3.08
CA GLN A 36 26.06 13.63 -4.43
C GLN A 36 24.93 14.48 -5.01
N GLU A 37 23.68 14.06 -4.78
CA GLU A 37 22.51 14.77 -5.28
C GLU A 37 22.28 16.11 -4.58
N PHE A 38 22.37 16.09 -3.25
CA PHE A 38 22.10 17.24 -2.42
C PHE A 38 23.38 17.71 -1.74
N SER A 39 24.07 18.63 -2.41
CA SER A 39 25.32 19.23 -1.89
C SER A 39 25.11 20.07 -0.62
N ASP A 40 23.87 20.49 -0.35
CA ASP A 40 23.46 21.24 0.83
C ASP A 40 23.02 20.34 2.00
N LEU A 41 22.90 19.03 1.79
CA LEU A 41 22.30 18.09 2.74
C LEU A 41 23.39 17.43 3.61
N GLN A 42 23.43 17.80 4.90
CA GLN A 42 24.39 17.26 5.86
C GLN A 42 23.91 15.94 6.46
N ILE A 43 24.09 14.84 5.76
CA ILE A 43 23.74 13.50 6.29
C ILE A 43 24.75 13.11 7.38
N ALA A 44 24.25 12.91 8.61
CA ALA A 44 25.06 12.42 9.72
C ALA A 44 25.64 11.03 9.41
N ASP A 45 26.89 10.79 9.78
CA ASP A 45 27.58 9.57 9.38
C ASP A 45 27.01 8.33 10.09
N GLU A 46 26.51 8.51 11.32
CA GLU A 46 25.83 7.49 12.13
C GLU A 46 24.41 7.15 11.67
N LEU A 47 23.77 7.99 10.86
CA LEU A 47 22.39 7.78 10.41
C LEU A 47 22.33 6.63 9.40
N ASN A 48 21.70 5.50 9.70
CA ASN A 48 21.48 4.45 8.72
C ASN A 48 20.34 4.86 7.76
N ILE A 49 20.51 4.61 6.45
CA ILE A 49 19.48 4.88 5.45
C ILE A 49 19.23 3.59 4.68
N VAL A 50 17.98 3.12 4.69
CA VAL A 50 17.56 1.91 3.99
C VAL A 50 16.48 2.28 3.00
N VAL A 51 16.66 1.88 1.75
CA VAL A 51 15.72 2.20 0.67
C VAL A 51 14.97 0.93 0.29
N HIS A 52 13.65 1.04 0.22
CA HIS A 52 12.72 -0.02 -0.09
C HIS A 52 11.96 0.30 -1.37
N GLU A 53 11.61 -0.75 -2.11
CA GLU A 53 10.78 -0.67 -3.30
C GLU A 53 9.68 -1.71 -3.20
N ASN A 54 8.45 -1.30 -3.51
CA ASN A 54 7.33 -2.24 -3.57
C ASN A 54 7.39 -3.00 -4.89
N THR A 55 7.08 -4.28 -4.85
CA THR A 55 6.98 -5.16 -6.02
C THR A 55 5.64 -5.88 -6.04
N ASP A 56 5.42 -6.71 -7.07
CA ASP A 56 4.27 -7.62 -7.16
C ASP A 56 4.28 -8.73 -6.10
N ARG A 57 5.43 -8.93 -5.41
CA ARG A 57 5.63 -10.01 -4.43
C ARG A 57 5.83 -9.53 -3.01
N GLU A 58 6.25 -8.28 -2.84
CA GLU A 58 6.45 -7.72 -1.51
C GLU A 58 6.08 -6.24 -1.42
N MET A 59 5.52 -5.88 -0.27
CA MET A 59 5.15 -4.51 0.08
C MET A 59 5.88 -4.09 1.33
N HIS A 60 6.43 -2.88 1.30
CA HIS A 60 7.11 -2.23 2.40
C HIS A 60 6.28 -1.06 2.89
N ILE A 61 6.04 -1.02 4.19
CA ILE A 61 5.26 0.00 4.89
C ILE A 61 6.18 0.60 5.94
N ILE A 62 6.27 1.94 5.94
CA ILE A 62 7.15 2.67 6.85
C ILE A 62 6.26 3.47 7.80
N LEU A 63 6.40 3.19 9.09
CA LEU A 63 5.78 3.94 10.17
C LEU A 63 6.69 5.10 10.55
N ILE A 64 6.16 6.31 10.48
CA ILE A 64 6.85 7.51 10.95
C ILE A 64 6.25 7.86 12.31
N PRO A 65 7.00 7.75 13.42
CA PRO A 65 6.49 8.16 14.72
C PRO A 65 6.18 9.66 14.69
N ASP A 66 5.01 10.02 15.24
CA ASP A 66 4.50 11.40 15.39
C ASP A 66 4.05 12.15 14.12
N GLU A 67 3.96 11.50 12.95
CA GLU A 67 3.45 12.14 11.72
C GLU A 67 2.25 11.43 11.08
N GLN A 68 1.36 12.24 10.50
CA GLN A 68 0.33 11.76 9.58
C GLN A 68 1.05 11.16 8.37
N MET A 69 0.74 9.91 8.07
CA MET A 69 1.46 9.15 7.04
C MET A 69 1.27 9.78 5.67
N VAL A 70 2.39 10.04 4.98
CA VAL A 70 2.37 10.45 3.58
C VAL A 70 2.56 9.20 2.72
N PHE A 71 1.47 8.52 2.36
CA PHE A 71 1.52 7.50 1.32
C PHE A 71 1.25 8.13 -0.03
N ASN A 72 2.25 8.08 -0.91
CA ASN A 72 2.11 8.46 -2.31
C ASN A 72 1.52 7.32 -3.17
N ALA A 73 0.95 6.28 -2.54
CA ALA A 73 0.28 5.17 -3.20
C ALA A 73 -1.17 5.12 -2.72
N SER A 74 -2.09 4.90 -3.66
CA SER A 74 -3.51 4.68 -3.38
C SER A 74 -3.67 3.36 -2.63
N LEU A 75 -3.47 3.38 -1.31
CA LEU A 75 -3.79 2.27 -0.43
C LEU A 75 -5.31 2.15 -0.32
N ASP A 76 -5.79 0.92 -0.08
CA ASP A 76 -7.19 0.68 0.28
C ASP A 76 -7.50 1.42 1.60
N GLU A 77 -8.63 2.11 1.69
CA GLU A 77 -9.09 2.82 2.90
C GLU A 77 -9.03 1.93 4.16
N LYS A 78 -9.21 0.62 3.99
CA LYS A 78 -9.09 -0.37 5.07
C LYS A 78 -7.65 -0.52 5.58
N VAL A 79 -6.67 -0.45 4.69
CA VAL A 79 -5.26 -0.51 5.05
C VAL A 79 -4.88 0.78 5.77
N GLU A 80 -5.34 1.93 5.29
CA GLU A 80 -5.14 3.23 5.97
C GLU A 80 -5.61 3.19 7.44
N ALA A 81 -6.81 2.65 7.70
CA ALA A 81 -7.31 2.51 9.07
C ALA A 81 -6.44 1.60 9.96
N VAL A 82 -5.83 0.55 9.39
CA VAL A 82 -4.87 -0.30 10.12
C VAL A 82 -3.60 0.46 10.44
N LEU A 83 -3.14 1.30 9.52
CA LEU A 83 -1.94 2.10 9.71
C LEU A 83 -2.14 3.18 10.78
N ASP A 84 -3.28 3.87 10.76
CA ASP A 84 -3.67 4.81 11.83
C ASP A 84 -3.68 4.12 13.20
N LYS A 85 -4.22 2.90 13.25
CA LYS A 85 -4.20 2.07 14.47
C LYS A 85 -2.76 1.70 14.88
N ALA A 86 -1.88 1.40 13.93
CA ALA A 86 -0.46 1.11 14.21
C ALA A 86 0.31 2.32 14.73
N VAL A 87 -0.06 3.53 14.33
CA VAL A 87 0.54 4.75 14.88
C VAL A 87 -0.02 5.03 16.28
N ALA A 88 -1.32 4.88 16.50
CA ALA A 88 -1.98 5.21 17.76
C ALA A 88 -1.78 4.16 18.88
N ASP A 89 -1.70 2.87 18.54
CA ASP A 89 -1.60 1.77 19.50
C ASP A 89 -0.23 1.07 19.40
N THR A 90 0.61 1.30 20.41
CA THR A 90 1.95 0.73 20.49
C THR A 90 1.95 -0.80 20.62
N GLN A 91 0.92 -1.41 21.22
CA GLN A 91 0.82 -2.87 21.28
C GLN A 91 0.47 -3.43 19.91
N PHE A 92 -0.49 -2.81 19.24
CA PHE A 92 -0.86 -3.17 17.87
C PHE A 92 0.32 -3.00 16.91
N LYS A 93 1.10 -1.91 17.04
CA LYS A 93 2.35 -1.70 16.29
C LYS A 93 3.31 -2.87 16.42
N LYS A 94 3.57 -3.32 17.64
CA LYS A 94 4.47 -4.46 17.89
C LYS A 94 3.95 -5.75 17.26
N LEU A 95 2.63 -5.97 17.28
CA LEU A 95 2.01 -7.13 16.65
C LEU A 95 2.15 -7.08 15.13
N VAL A 96 1.82 -5.95 14.49
CA VAL A 96 1.91 -5.82 13.04
C VAL A 96 3.35 -5.85 12.54
N MET A 97 4.32 -5.38 13.32
CA MET A 97 5.75 -5.52 12.98
C MET A 97 6.26 -6.96 13.13
N ALA A 98 5.72 -7.74 14.07
CA ALA A 98 6.13 -9.12 14.32
C ALA A 98 5.47 -10.14 13.37
N ASP A 99 4.17 -9.98 13.11
CA ASP A 99 3.41 -10.81 12.18
C ASP A 99 2.44 -9.93 11.36
N PRO A 100 2.96 -9.22 10.34
CA PRO A 100 2.17 -8.33 9.51
C PRO A 100 0.95 -9.02 8.90
N LYS A 101 1.18 -10.19 8.30
CA LYS A 101 0.15 -10.93 7.58
C LYS A 101 -0.92 -11.47 8.52
N GLY A 102 -0.52 -12.12 9.61
CA GLY A 102 -1.48 -12.64 10.59
C GLY A 102 -2.25 -11.53 11.31
N THR A 103 -1.63 -10.37 11.54
CA THR A 103 -2.30 -9.20 12.11
C THR A 103 -3.30 -8.60 11.13
N LEU A 104 -2.91 -8.38 9.87
CA LEU A 104 -3.78 -7.86 8.83
C LEU A 104 -4.96 -8.79 8.53
N SER A 105 -4.74 -10.11 8.46
CA SER A 105 -5.83 -11.07 8.25
C SER A 105 -6.85 -11.11 9.39
N LYS A 106 -6.45 -10.74 10.62
CA LYS A 106 -7.38 -10.65 11.76
C LYS A 106 -8.19 -9.36 11.76
N GLU A 107 -7.54 -8.24 11.45
CA GLU A 107 -8.19 -6.92 11.43
C GLU A 107 -9.05 -6.73 10.18
N LEU A 108 -8.59 -7.27 9.04
CA LEU A 108 -9.21 -7.14 7.73
C LEU A 108 -9.57 -8.53 7.18
N PRO A 109 -10.62 -9.19 7.69
CA PRO A 109 -10.99 -10.55 7.26
C PRO A 109 -11.41 -10.63 5.79
N ASP A 110 -11.88 -9.52 5.21
CA ASP A 110 -12.25 -9.44 3.78
C ASP A 110 -11.08 -9.06 2.87
N PHE A 111 -9.90 -8.78 3.44
CA PHE A 111 -8.71 -8.41 2.67
C PHE A 111 -7.89 -9.66 2.35
N TYR A 112 -7.77 -9.97 1.07
CA TYR A 112 -7.02 -11.14 0.61
C TYR A 112 -5.55 -10.78 0.37
N ILE A 113 -4.66 -11.40 1.14
CA ILE A 113 -3.21 -11.36 0.93
C ILE A 113 -2.79 -12.70 0.33
N PRO A 114 -2.22 -12.73 -0.88
CA PRO A 114 -1.72 -13.97 -1.48
C PRO A 114 -0.72 -14.69 -0.57
N ASN A 115 -0.65 -16.02 -0.69
CA ASN A 115 0.21 -16.79 0.21
C ASN A 115 1.69 -16.45 0.09
N ASP A 116 2.14 -16.21 -1.13
CA ASP A 116 3.53 -15.92 -1.46
C ASP A 116 3.85 -14.41 -1.39
N PHE A 117 2.87 -13.57 -1.08
CA PHE A 117 3.05 -12.13 -0.92
C PHE A 117 3.60 -11.80 0.47
N LYS A 118 4.66 -11.00 0.51
CA LYS A 118 5.32 -10.56 1.76
C LYS A 118 4.94 -9.12 2.08
N ILE A 119 4.76 -8.85 3.37
CA ILE A 119 4.50 -7.50 3.86
C ILE A 119 5.51 -7.21 4.94
N HIS A 120 6.18 -6.07 4.84
CA HIS A 120 7.21 -5.64 5.76
C HIS A 120 6.82 -4.30 6.38
N PHE A 121 6.85 -4.23 7.70
CA PHE A 121 6.66 -3.00 8.44
C PHE A 121 8.00 -2.55 9.02
N TYR A 122 8.33 -1.30 8.80
CA TYR A 122 9.51 -0.64 9.34
C TYR A 122 9.09 0.57 10.17
N GLU A 123 9.93 0.98 11.10
CA GLU A 123 9.72 2.20 11.87
C GLU A 123 10.95 3.08 11.73
N ASN A 124 10.75 4.34 11.33
CA ASN A 124 11.84 5.28 11.32
C ASN A 124 12.22 5.64 12.76
N SER A 125 13.52 5.68 13.02
CA SER A 125 14.09 6.05 14.31
C SER A 125 15.11 7.17 14.12
N THR A 126 15.58 7.75 15.23
CA THR A 126 16.59 8.83 15.20
C THR A 126 17.87 8.44 14.46
N ASN A 127 18.19 7.14 14.42
CA ASN A 127 19.43 6.62 13.82
C ASN A 127 19.19 5.76 12.58
N GLU A 128 17.95 5.51 12.18
CA GLU A 128 17.63 4.68 11.01
C GLU A 128 16.42 5.24 10.28
N VAL A 129 16.62 5.58 9.00
CA VAL A 129 15.59 6.14 8.13
C VAL A 129 15.34 5.17 6.99
N HIS A 130 14.10 4.72 6.90
CA HIS A 130 13.59 3.97 5.78
C HIS A 130 13.01 4.95 4.76
N LEU A 131 13.33 4.74 3.48
CA LEU A 131 12.80 5.48 2.34
C LEU A 131 12.04 4.50 1.46
N LEU A 132 10.82 4.85 1.05
CA LEU A 132 10.05 4.06 0.09
C LEU A 132 10.07 4.74 -1.27
N LEU A 133 10.46 4.01 -2.31
CA LEU A 133 10.47 4.53 -3.67
C LEU A 133 9.04 4.57 -4.25
N PRO A 134 8.66 5.68 -4.92
CA PRO A 134 7.40 5.73 -5.67
C PRO A 134 7.44 4.75 -6.85
N PRO A 135 6.29 4.30 -7.38
CA PRO A 135 6.27 3.41 -8.54
C PRO A 135 6.98 4.03 -9.76
N LEU A 136 7.56 3.20 -10.61
CA LEU A 136 8.14 3.65 -11.87
C LEU A 136 7.06 4.23 -12.77
N GLN A 137 7.30 5.42 -13.30
CA GLN A 137 6.51 5.99 -14.39
C GLN A 137 7.10 5.47 -15.70
N THR A 138 6.37 4.62 -16.41
CA THR A 138 6.69 4.34 -17.82
C THR A 138 6.15 5.48 -18.70
N GLU A 139 6.71 5.66 -19.91
CA GLU A 139 6.52 6.84 -20.77
C GLU A 139 5.06 7.18 -21.13
N ASN A 140 4.10 6.29 -20.86
CA ASN A 140 2.67 6.51 -21.09
C ASN A 140 1.84 6.76 -19.81
N GLY A 141 2.45 6.81 -18.63
CA GLY A 141 1.71 6.77 -17.35
C GLY A 141 0.95 5.45 -17.14
N GLU A 142 1.22 4.46 -18.00
CA GLU A 142 0.72 3.10 -17.88
C GLU A 142 1.66 2.38 -16.92
N LEU A 143 1.10 1.69 -15.93
CA LEU A 143 1.85 0.70 -15.17
C LEU A 143 2.51 -0.26 -16.18
N SER A 144 3.69 -0.81 -15.89
CA SER A 144 4.26 -1.81 -16.80
C SER A 144 3.23 -2.94 -17.03
N GLU A 145 3.19 -3.60 -18.20
CA GLU A 145 2.19 -4.65 -18.47
C GLU A 145 2.13 -5.71 -17.35
N THR A 146 3.27 -5.96 -16.69
CA THR A 146 3.40 -6.85 -15.53
C THR A 146 2.71 -6.31 -14.27
N GLU A 147 2.78 -4.99 -14.03
CA GLU A 147 2.08 -4.33 -12.93
C GLU A 147 0.58 -4.13 -13.22
N LEU A 148 0.19 -3.77 -14.45
CA LEU A 148 -1.22 -3.67 -14.88
C LEU A 148 -2.00 -4.97 -14.62
N GLN A 149 -1.36 -6.11 -14.86
CA GLN A 149 -1.99 -7.42 -14.70
C GLN A 149 -2.32 -7.74 -13.23
N SER A 150 -1.59 -7.15 -12.29
CA SER A 150 -1.83 -7.29 -10.85
C SER A 150 -2.95 -6.37 -10.34
N VAL A 151 -3.20 -5.22 -10.99
CA VAL A 151 -4.30 -4.30 -10.63
C VAL A 151 -5.61 -4.65 -11.34
N ALA A 152 -5.56 -5.29 -12.51
CA ALA A 152 -6.72 -5.66 -13.31
C ALA A 152 -7.42 -6.99 -12.90
N GLY A 153 -7.15 -7.50 -11.69
CA GLY A 153 -7.79 -8.71 -11.13
C GLY A 153 -9.21 -8.51 -10.56
N GLY A 154 -9.78 -7.31 -10.67
CA GLY A 154 -11.11 -6.97 -10.17
C GLY A 154 -12.26 -7.48 -11.05
N ARG A 155 -12.47 -8.80 -11.18
CA ARG A 155 -13.79 -9.38 -11.50
C ARG A 155 -14.03 -10.67 -10.75
N GLY A 156 -14.74 -10.53 -9.64
CA GLY A 156 -15.35 -11.62 -8.91
C GLY A 156 -16.18 -12.53 -9.83
N ARG A 157 -15.85 -13.81 -9.76
CA ARG A 157 -16.83 -14.89 -9.92
C ARG A 157 -17.10 -15.50 -8.55
N GLY A 158 -17.61 -14.68 -7.64
CA GLY A 158 -18.46 -15.17 -6.56
C GLY A 158 -19.86 -15.45 -7.13
N PRO A 159 -20.57 -16.47 -6.65
CA PRO A 159 -21.88 -16.83 -7.16
C PRO A 159 -22.87 -15.69 -6.93
N HIS A 160 -23.62 -15.34 -7.97
CA HIS A 160 -24.71 -14.38 -7.91
C HIS A 160 -25.77 -14.85 -6.90
N ILE A 161 -25.71 -14.34 -5.67
CA ILE A 161 -26.78 -14.41 -4.69
C ILE A 161 -27.57 -13.10 -4.71
N GLY A 162 -28.87 -13.19 -5.01
CA GLY A 162 -29.83 -12.18 -4.58
C GLY A 162 -30.28 -11.12 -5.59
N ARG A 163 -30.93 -11.52 -6.69
CA ARG A 163 -32.07 -10.73 -7.17
C ARG A 163 -33.34 -11.31 -6.53
N PRO A 164 -34.11 -10.55 -5.73
CA PRO A 164 -35.45 -10.95 -5.35
C PRO A 164 -36.27 -11.08 -6.64
N ARG A 165 -36.80 -12.28 -6.92
CA ARG A 165 -37.81 -12.43 -7.95
C ARG A 165 -38.99 -11.54 -7.59
N GLY A 166 -39.47 -10.83 -8.61
CA GLY A 166 -40.38 -9.70 -8.51
C GLY A 166 -41.68 -9.98 -7.77
N GLY A 167 -42.25 -8.85 -7.34
CA GLY A 167 -43.42 -8.75 -6.50
C GLY A 167 -44.64 -9.48 -7.04
N GLY A 168 -45.50 -9.84 -6.09
CA GLY A 168 -46.85 -10.28 -6.37
C GLY A 168 -47.65 -9.23 -7.13
N ALA A 169 -48.36 -9.68 -8.15
CA ALA A 169 -49.51 -9.01 -8.71
C ALA A 169 -50.77 -9.85 -8.41
N PRO A 170 -51.95 -9.24 -8.20
CA PRO A 170 -53.10 -9.89 -7.58
C PRO A 170 -54.07 -10.57 -8.56
N LYS A 171 -54.74 -11.61 -8.02
CA LYS A 171 -56.06 -12.22 -8.31
C LYS A 171 -56.74 -11.97 -9.67
N CYS A 172 -57.00 -13.06 -10.40
CA CYS A 172 -58.25 -13.27 -11.14
C CYS A 172 -58.82 -14.65 -10.84
N ARG A 173 -59.93 -14.67 -10.10
CA ARG A 173 -60.72 -15.85 -9.74
C ARG A 173 -61.71 -16.12 -10.87
N SER A 174 -61.43 -17.07 -11.76
CA SER A 174 -62.40 -17.50 -12.76
C SER A 174 -63.48 -18.35 -12.09
N GLN A 175 -64.66 -17.76 -11.88
CA GLN A 175 -65.88 -18.51 -11.59
C GLN A 175 -66.20 -19.40 -12.81
N HIS A 176 -66.08 -20.71 -12.65
CA HIS A 176 -66.77 -21.65 -13.54
C HIS A 176 -68.11 -21.99 -12.91
N PHE A 177 -69.16 -21.52 -13.58
CA PHE A 177 -70.56 -21.86 -13.37
C PHE A 177 -70.74 -23.39 -13.36
N ARG A 178 -71.40 -23.91 -12.33
CA ARG A 178 -71.99 -25.25 -12.33
C ARG A 178 -73.39 -25.13 -12.94
N THR A 179 -73.59 -25.71 -14.11
CA THR A 179 -74.92 -26.03 -14.63
C THR A 179 -75.44 -27.29 -13.94
N ARG A 180 -76.67 -27.19 -13.45
CA ARG A 180 -77.57 -28.32 -13.18
C ARG A 180 -78.48 -28.47 -14.39
#